data_AF-D3BC72-F1
#
_entry.id   AF-D3BC72-F1
#
_cell.length_a   1.000
_cell.length_b   1.000
_cell.length_c   1.000
_cell.angle_alpha   90.00
_cell.angle_beta   90.00
_cell.angle_gamma   90.00
#
_symmetry.space_group_name_H-M   'P 1'
#
loop_
_entity.id
_entity.type
_entity.pdbx_description
1 polymer ?
#
loop_
_entity_poly.entity_id
_entity_poly.type
_entity_poly.pdbx_seq_one_letter_code
_entity_poly.pdbx_strand_id
1 'polypeptide(L)'
;MKIVPREIGNLVNLQTLDLRNNMLLIDNVPQEIGRLVNLKKLSLSGNRLVALPAEICTLTSLKELECANNQLLQIPGEIGNLTGLTKVNFSANKLTAIPASFGNFSELQIMDVKSNEIAELPNTLGGLKSITKIDLSHNMLTELPWEFGDLTTMTVLDVSHNPLTLPPNPVVMKGTEAIIQWLKKFEKEGRKGKVSGLEIQTEEKDKK
;
A
#
# COMPACT_ATOMS: atom_id res chain seq x y z
N MET A 1 -5.29 -24.99 19.04
CA MET A 1 -6.67 -24.58 18.74
C MET A 1 -6.74 -23.07 18.91
N LYS A 2 -6.85 -22.27 17.84
CA LYS A 2 -6.82 -20.79 17.92
C LYS A 2 -7.82 -20.19 16.92
N ILE A 3 -9.11 -20.35 17.18
CA ILE A 3 -10.18 -19.58 16.52
C ILE A 3 -10.46 -18.34 17.36
N VAL A 4 -10.66 -17.19 16.72
CA VAL A 4 -11.19 -16.01 17.42
C VAL A 4 -12.69 -16.26 17.65
N PRO A 5 -13.19 -16.23 18.91
CA PRO A 5 -14.59 -16.50 19.22
C PRO A 5 -15.50 -15.44 18.59
N ARG A 6 -16.69 -15.84 18.14
CA ARG A 6 -17.68 -14.92 17.52
C ARG A 6 -18.13 -13.82 18.49
N GLU A 7 -18.07 -14.12 19.78
CA GLU A 7 -18.37 -13.21 20.90
C GLU A 7 -17.44 -11.99 20.92
N ILE A 8 -16.32 -11.99 20.17
CA ILE A 8 -15.50 -10.78 19.98
C ILE A 8 -16.37 -9.60 19.51
N GLY A 9 -17.36 -9.86 18.65
CA GLY A 9 -18.27 -8.84 18.14
C GLY A 9 -19.16 -8.16 19.21
N ASN A 10 -19.21 -8.70 20.44
CA ASN A 10 -19.90 -8.08 21.56
C ASN A 10 -19.08 -6.97 22.21
N LEU A 11 -17.76 -6.92 21.96
CA LEU A 11 -16.85 -5.90 22.51
C LEU A 11 -16.95 -4.60 21.70
N VAL A 12 -18.15 -4.05 21.55
CA VAL A 12 -18.42 -2.89 20.68
C VAL A 12 -17.65 -1.62 21.05
N ASN A 13 -17.13 -1.53 22.28
CA ASN A 13 -16.30 -0.41 22.77
C ASN A 13 -14.79 -0.66 22.60
N LEU A 14 -14.39 -1.82 22.07
CA LEU A 14 -12.98 -2.17 21.88
C LEU A 14 -12.34 -1.21 20.87
N GLN A 15 -11.22 -0.60 21.28
CA GLN A 15 -10.47 0.34 20.42
C GLN A 15 -9.22 -0.29 19.80
N THR A 16 -8.71 -1.38 20.38
CA THR A 16 -7.51 -2.07 19.88
C THR A 16 -7.70 -3.56 19.99
N LEU A 17 -7.44 -4.27 18.89
CA LEU A 17 -7.47 -5.72 18.81
C LEU A 17 -6.14 -6.19 18.23
N ASP A 18 -5.35 -6.86 19.06
CA ASP A 18 -4.07 -7.46 18.67
C ASP A 18 -4.20 -8.98 18.60
N LEU A 19 -4.06 -9.51 17.39
CA LEU A 19 -4.14 -10.92 17.05
C LEU A 19 -2.85 -11.42 16.40
N ARG A 20 -1.73 -10.72 16.60
CA ARG A 20 -0.44 -11.08 15.99
C ARG A 20 0.06 -12.45 16.42
N ASN A 21 0.78 -13.15 15.54
CA ASN A 21 1.47 -14.40 15.84
C ASN A 21 0.58 -15.52 16.42
N ASN A 22 -0.62 -15.67 15.86
CA ASN A 22 -1.60 -16.66 16.31
C ASN A 22 -1.82 -17.82 15.34
N MET A 23 -1.07 -17.88 14.25
CA MET A 23 -1.21 -18.89 13.19
C MET A 23 -2.64 -18.94 12.61
N LEU A 24 -3.35 -17.79 12.62
CA LEU A 24 -4.73 -17.71 12.15
C LEU A 24 -4.81 -18.00 10.65
N LEU A 25 -5.79 -18.81 10.28
CA LEU A 25 -6.33 -18.95 8.92
C LEU A 25 -7.54 -18.03 8.77
N ILE A 26 -8.03 -17.84 7.54
CA ILE A 26 -9.21 -17.00 7.27
C ILE A 26 -10.43 -17.46 8.10
N ASP A 27 -10.69 -18.76 8.18
CA ASP A 27 -11.80 -19.34 8.96
C ASP A 27 -11.63 -19.17 10.48
N ASN A 28 -10.48 -18.69 10.94
CA ASN A 28 -10.26 -18.37 12.35
C ASN A 28 -10.63 -16.94 12.71
N VAL A 29 -10.92 -16.07 11.73
CA VAL A 29 -11.38 -14.69 11.94
C VAL A 29 -12.88 -14.62 11.64
N PRO A 30 -13.75 -14.49 12.66
CA PRO A 30 -15.19 -14.50 12.47
C PRO A 30 -15.67 -13.20 11.81
N GLN A 31 -16.73 -13.29 10.99
CA GLN A 31 -17.40 -12.13 10.38
C GLN A 31 -17.85 -11.09 11.43
N GLU A 32 -18.13 -11.53 12.67
CA GLU A 32 -18.50 -10.67 13.79
C GLU A 32 -17.43 -9.64 14.15
N ILE A 33 -16.20 -9.77 13.65
CA ILE A 33 -15.17 -8.72 13.75
C ILE A 33 -15.67 -7.37 13.22
N GLY A 34 -16.53 -7.38 12.19
CA GLY A 34 -17.13 -6.16 11.62
C GLY A 34 -18.06 -5.40 12.58
N ARG A 35 -18.45 -5.99 13.71
CA ARG A 35 -19.26 -5.30 14.74
C ARG A 35 -18.46 -4.38 15.65
N LEU A 36 -17.12 -4.41 15.56
CA LEU A 36 -16.22 -3.60 16.38
C LEU A 36 -16.14 -2.16 15.86
N VAL A 37 -17.28 -1.47 15.76
CA VAL A 37 -17.41 -0.16 15.10
C VAL A 37 -16.55 0.96 15.70
N ASN A 38 -16.08 0.80 16.95
CA ASN A 38 -15.18 1.75 17.62
C ASN A 38 -13.69 1.36 17.53
N LEU A 39 -13.36 0.29 16.79
CA LEU A 39 -11.99 -0.19 16.69
C LEU A 39 -11.13 0.82 15.92
N LYS A 40 -10.02 1.22 16.53
CA LYS A 40 -9.05 2.17 15.95
C LYS A 40 -7.80 1.47 15.44
N LYS A 41 -7.42 0.34 16.04
CA LYS A 41 -6.25 -0.44 15.65
C LYS A 41 -6.56 -1.93 15.57
N LEU A 42 -6.24 -2.54 14.44
CA LEU A 42 -6.34 -3.98 14.21
C LEU A 42 -4.99 -4.52 13.74
N SER A 43 -4.41 -5.42 14.51
CA SER A 43 -3.13 -6.08 14.16
C SER A 43 -3.36 -7.59 13.95
N LEU A 44 -3.23 -8.03 12.69
CA LEU A 44 -3.32 -9.42 12.22
C LEU A 44 -1.97 -9.96 11.73
N SER A 45 -0.87 -9.26 12.01
CA SER A 45 0.45 -9.59 11.47
C SER A 45 1.02 -10.93 12.00
N GLY A 46 1.82 -11.63 11.19
CA GLY A 46 2.47 -12.89 11.61
C GLY A 46 1.49 -14.06 11.72
N ASN A 47 0.48 -14.11 10.86
CA ASN A 47 -0.49 -15.20 10.80
C ASN A 47 -0.32 -15.99 9.48
N ARG A 48 -1.31 -16.81 9.11
CA ARG A 48 -1.31 -17.61 7.88
C ARG A 48 -2.52 -17.26 7.01
N LEU A 49 -2.95 -15.99 7.06
CA LEU A 49 -4.11 -15.51 6.32
C LEU A 49 -3.80 -15.49 4.82
N VAL A 50 -4.67 -16.09 4.02
CA VAL A 50 -4.62 -16.05 2.54
C VAL A 50 -5.50 -14.94 1.96
N ALA A 51 -6.46 -14.46 2.75
CA ALA A 51 -7.34 -13.33 2.46
C ALA A 51 -7.69 -12.63 3.79
N LEU A 52 -8.22 -11.40 3.68
CA LEU A 52 -8.90 -10.73 4.78
C LEU A 52 -10.42 -10.95 4.66
N PRO A 53 -11.15 -11.11 5.78
CA PRO A 53 -12.61 -11.09 5.75
C PRO A 53 -13.11 -9.70 5.32
N ALA A 54 -14.09 -9.66 4.44
CA ALA A 54 -14.62 -8.41 3.88
C ALA A 54 -15.25 -7.52 4.97
N GLU A 55 -15.68 -8.10 6.08
CA GLU A 55 -16.26 -7.40 7.22
C GLU A 55 -15.28 -6.43 7.89
N ILE A 56 -13.96 -6.58 7.71
CA ILE A 56 -12.98 -5.58 8.16
C ILE A 56 -13.23 -4.23 7.50
N CYS A 57 -13.77 -4.21 6.27
CA CYS A 57 -14.11 -2.99 5.54
C CYS A 57 -15.32 -2.23 6.12
N THR A 58 -15.98 -2.78 7.16
CA THR A 58 -17.05 -2.09 7.91
C THR A 58 -16.54 -1.30 9.12
N LEU A 59 -15.26 -1.44 9.46
CA LEU A 59 -14.63 -0.81 10.64
C LEU A 59 -14.24 0.65 10.35
N THR A 60 -15.21 1.51 10.07
CA THR A 60 -14.96 2.90 9.61
C THR A 60 -14.20 3.79 10.60
N SER A 61 -14.12 3.44 11.88
CA SER A 61 -13.30 4.12 12.89
C SER A 61 -11.81 3.73 12.86
N LEU A 62 -11.42 2.76 12.01
CA LEU A 62 -10.07 2.20 12.00
C LEU A 62 -9.05 3.24 11.51
N LYS A 63 -7.99 3.41 12.30
CA LYS A 63 -6.86 4.31 12.03
C LYS A 63 -5.60 3.54 11.62
N GLU A 64 -5.42 2.32 12.13
CA GLU A 64 -4.27 1.48 11.84
C GLU A 64 -4.70 0.04 11.51
N LEU A 65 -4.23 -0.47 10.37
CA LEU A 65 -4.41 -1.87 9.96
C LEU A 65 -3.05 -2.52 9.68
N GLU A 66 -2.67 -3.52 10.48
CA GLU A 66 -1.37 -4.19 10.39
C GLU A 66 -1.54 -5.69 10.05
N CYS A 67 -1.33 -6.05 8.80
CA CYS A 67 -1.49 -7.40 8.24
C CYS A 67 -0.18 -7.98 7.68
N ALA A 68 0.97 -7.48 8.15
CA ALA A 68 2.28 -7.90 7.69
C ALA A 68 2.58 -9.38 7.94
N ASN A 69 3.45 -10.01 7.17
CA ASN A 69 3.90 -11.39 7.37
C ASN A 69 2.72 -12.37 7.40
N ASN A 70 1.97 -12.43 6.30
CA ASN A 70 0.88 -13.37 6.06
C ASN A 70 1.08 -14.01 4.67
N GLN A 71 0.02 -14.58 4.09
CA GLN A 71 0.02 -15.16 2.75
C GLN A 71 -1.08 -14.53 1.88
N LEU A 72 -1.41 -13.25 2.14
CA LEU A 72 -2.52 -12.57 1.48
C LEU A 72 -2.27 -12.51 -0.02
N LEU A 73 -3.24 -13.00 -0.79
CA LEU A 73 -3.22 -12.98 -2.26
C LEU A 73 -3.83 -11.69 -2.82
N GLN A 74 -4.77 -11.10 -2.09
CA GLN A 74 -5.47 -9.88 -2.46
C GLN A 74 -5.92 -9.09 -1.23
N ILE A 75 -6.19 -7.80 -1.44
CA ILE A 75 -6.87 -6.93 -0.48
C ILE A 75 -8.31 -6.72 -0.98
N PRO A 76 -9.34 -6.78 -0.11
CA PRO A 76 -10.72 -6.52 -0.52
C PRO A 76 -10.88 -5.17 -1.23
N GLY A 77 -11.69 -5.11 -2.28
CA GLY A 77 -11.93 -3.87 -3.03
C GLY A 77 -12.60 -2.79 -2.18
N GLU A 78 -13.40 -3.19 -1.21
CA GLU A 78 -14.14 -2.33 -0.28
C GLU A 78 -13.23 -1.69 0.78
N ILE A 79 -11.93 -2.02 0.83
CA ILE A 79 -11.00 -1.46 1.81
C ILE A 79 -10.98 0.08 1.78
N GLY A 80 -11.22 0.69 0.61
CA GLY A 80 -11.34 2.14 0.44
C GLY A 80 -12.49 2.80 1.20
N ASN A 81 -13.41 2.04 1.81
CA ASN A 81 -14.43 2.55 2.71
C ASN A 81 -13.83 3.02 4.05
N LEU A 82 -12.64 2.54 4.41
CA LEU A 82 -11.94 2.89 5.64
C LEU A 82 -11.19 4.22 5.51
N THR A 83 -11.92 5.29 5.16
CA THR A 83 -11.36 6.62 4.81
C THR A 83 -10.58 7.27 5.95
N GLY A 84 -10.81 6.84 7.20
CA GLY A 84 -10.08 7.29 8.37
C GLY A 84 -8.71 6.62 8.59
N LEU A 85 -8.30 5.66 7.75
CA LEU A 85 -7.00 5.00 7.91
C LEU A 85 -5.84 5.99 7.77
N THR A 86 -4.91 5.92 8.71
CA THR A 86 -3.68 6.74 8.74
C THR A 86 -2.44 5.88 8.47
N LYS A 87 -2.49 4.59 8.78
CA LYS A 87 -1.40 3.64 8.57
C LYS A 87 -1.94 2.29 8.12
N VAL A 88 -1.35 1.76 7.05
CA VAL A 88 -1.55 0.37 6.61
C VAL A 88 -0.21 -0.33 6.48
N ASN A 89 -0.16 -1.58 6.90
CA ASN A 89 0.99 -2.45 6.66
C ASN A 89 0.52 -3.80 6.14
N PHE A 90 0.82 -4.06 4.86
CA PHE A 90 0.59 -5.32 4.16
C PHE A 90 1.91 -5.96 3.69
N SER A 91 3.04 -5.57 4.28
CA SER A 91 4.35 -6.10 3.88
C SER A 91 4.48 -7.61 4.08
N ALA A 92 5.38 -8.24 3.33
CA ALA A 92 5.65 -9.68 3.41
C ALA A 92 4.36 -10.51 3.25
N ASN A 93 3.73 -10.35 2.08
CA ASN A 93 2.56 -11.10 1.63
C ASN A 93 2.79 -11.59 0.18
N LYS A 94 1.73 -12.02 -0.51
CA LYS A 94 1.75 -12.48 -1.90
C LYS A 94 0.80 -11.65 -2.77
N LEU A 95 0.68 -10.36 -2.46
CA LEU A 95 -0.21 -9.46 -3.17
C LEU A 95 0.33 -9.20 -4.57
N THR A 96 -0.52 -9.36 -5.58
CA THR A 96 -0.17 -9.07 -6.99
C THR A 96 -0.65 -7.70 -7.47
N ALA A 97 -1.57 -7.07 -6.73
CA ALA A 97 -2.13 -5.77 -7.06
C ALA A 97 -2.56 -5.00 -5.81
N ILE A 98 -2.63 -3.68 -5.95
CA ILE A 98 -3.28 -2.78 -5.00
C ILE A 98 -4.66 -2.39 -5.56
N PRO A 99 -5.76 -2.52 -4.79
CA PRO A 99 -7.07 -2.08 -5.24
C PRO A 99 -7.10 -0.58 -5.58
N ALA A 100 -7.76 -0.20 -6.67
CA ALA A 100 -7.91 1.20 -7.06
C ALA A 100 -8.59 2.06 -5.95
N SER A 101 -9.38 1.44 -5.09
CA SER A 101 -10.03 2.07 -3.94
C SER A 101 -9.06 2.60 -2.88
N PHE A 102 -7.77 2.22 -2.90
CA PHE A 102 -6.75 2.85 -2.05
C PHE A 102 -6.68 4.37 -2.27
N GLY A 103 -6.98 4.84 -3.48
CA GLY A 103 -7.05 6.28 -3.77
C GLY A 103 -8.06 7.07 -2.92
N ASN A 104 -8.98 6.38 -2.24
CA ASN A 104 -9.98 7.02 -1.36
C ASN A 104 -9.43 7.39 0.02
N PHE A 105 -8.24 6.92 0.41
CA PHE A 105 -7.69 7.18 1.74
C PHE A 105 -7.10 8.60 1.86
N SER A 106 -7.96 9.58 2.13
CA SER A 106 -7.54 10.98 2.28
C SER A 106 -6.66 11.23 3.50
N GLU A 107 -6.77 10.42 4.55
CA GLU A 107 -5.98 10.54 5.80
C GLU A 107 -4.73 9.66 5.86
N LEU A 108 -4.48 8.81 4.85
CA LEU A 108 -3.38 7.84 4.91
C LEU A 108 -2.03 8.54 4.86
N GLN A 109 -1.19 8.28 5.87
CA GLN A 109 0.14 8.87 6.02
C GLN A 109 1.25 7.85 5.74
N ILE A 110 1.03 6.58 6.06
CA ILE A 110 2.02 5.51 5.90
C ILE A 110 1.38 4.32 5.20
N MET A 111 1.96 3.94 4.06
CA MET A 111 1.62 2.74 3.31
C MET A 111 2.86 1.85 3.20
N ASP A 112 2.81 0.68 3.79
CA ASP A 112 3.88 -0.33 3.68
C ASP A 112 3.33 -1.58 2.98
N VAL A 113 3.78 -1.81 1.76
CA VAL A 113 3.43 -2.96 0.92
C VAL A 113 4.69 -3.67 0.42
N LYS A 114 5.81 -3.48 1.14
CA LYS A 114 7.11 -4.09 0.87
C LYS A 114 7.02 -5.61 0.76
N SER A 115 7.88 -6.23 -0.05
CA SER A 115 8.01 -7.69 -0.13
C SER A 115 6.67 -8.36 -0.49
N ASN A 116 6.17 -8.02 -1.66
CA ASN A 116 5.00 -8.60 -2.30
C ASN A 116 5.34 -8.93 -3.77
N GLU A 117 4.33 -9.26 -4.58
CA GLU A 117 4.46 -9.61 -5.99
C GLU A 117 3.76 -8.57 -6.88
N ILE A 118 3.68 -7.31 -6.43
CA ILE A 118 2.92 -6.26 -7.11
C ILE A 118 3.64 -5.86 -8.39
N ALA A 119 2.97 -6.03 -9.53
CA ALA A 119 3.52 -5.70 -10.85
C ALA A 119 3.11 -4.29 -11.32
N GLU A 120 1.93 -3.82 -10.91
CA GLU A 120 1.35 -2.55 -11.35
C GLU A 120 0.66 -1.81 -10.20
N LEU A 121 0.62 -0.48 -10.29
CA LEU A 121 -0.05 0.39 -9.34
C LEU A 121 -1.18 1.16 -10.03
N PRO A 122 -2.37 1.27 -9.42
CA PRO A 122 -3.44 2.05 -10.01
C PRO A 122 -3.13 3.54 -9.95
N ASN A 123 -3.46 4.27 -11.03
CA ASN A 123 -3.30 5.73 -11.09
C ASN A 123 -4.08 6.48 -9.99
N THR A 124 -5.13 5.86 -9.45
CA THR A 124 -5.94 6.40 -8.35
C THR A 124 -5.13 6.65 -7.07
N LEU A 125 -3.94 6.05 -6.90
CA LEU A 125 -3.06 6.34 -5.78
C LEU A 125 -2.60 7.82 -5.70
N GLY A 126 -2.71 8.59 -6.78
CA GLY A 126 -2.56 10.06 -6.71
C GLY A 126 -3.57 10.76 -5.79
N GLY A 127 -4.63 10.05 -5.38
CA GLY A 127 -5.63 10.52 -4.41
C GLY A 127 -5.15 10.55 -2.95
N LEU A 128 -4.00 9.94 -2.63
CA LEU A 128 -3.46 9.84 -1.27
C LEU A 128 -2.86 11.17 -0.76
N LYS A 129 -3.70 12.20 -0.53
CA LYS A 129 -3.24 13.57 -0.29
C LYS A 129 -2.42 13.77 1.00
N SER A 130 -2.57 12.90 1.99
CA SER A 130 -1.85 12.98 3.27
C SER A 130 -0.62 12.07 3.36
N ILE A 131 -0.26 11.36 2.27
CA ILE A 131 0.77 10.32 2.34
C ILE A 131 2.15 10.93 2.53
N THR A 132 2.88 10.43 3.52
CA THR A 132 4.24 10.89 3.84
C THR A 132 5.28 9.82 3.55
N LYS A 133 4.89 8.55 3.66
CA LYS A 133 5.76 7.40 3.45
C LYS A 133 5.05 6.29 2.67
N ILE A 134 5.69 5.86 1.58
CA ILE A 134 5.34 4.66 0.83
C ILE A 134 6.57 3.74 0.77
N ASP A 135 6.42 2.49 1.18
CA ASP A 135 7.41 1.43 0.95
C ASP A 135 6.83 0.39 -0.01
N LEU A 136 7.39 0.37 -1.22
CA LEU A 136 7.09 -0.53 -2.33
C LEU A 136 8.29 -1.43 -2.64
N SER A 137 9.32 -1.45 -1.77
CA SER A 137 10.53 -2.20 -2.03
C SER A 137 10.26 -3.71 -2.14
N HIS A 138 11.09 -4.42 -2.92
CA HIS A 138 10.93 -5.87 -3.15
C HIS A 138 9.54 -6.22 -3.72
N ASN A 139 9.24 -5.68 -4.90
CA ASN A 139 8.05 -6.01 -5.69
C ASN A 139 8.47 -6.26 -7.15
N MET A 140 7.50 -6.31 -8.07
CA MET A 140 7.70 -6.58 -9.50
C MET A 140 7.40 -5.35 -10.37
N LEU A 141 7.46 -4.14 -9.81
CA LEU A 141 7.10 -2.91 -10.51
C LEU A 141 8.09 -2.60 -11.63
N THR A 142 7.56 -2.37 -12.83
CA THR A 142 8.33 -1.88 -13.99
C THR A 142 8.18 -0.38 -14.18
N GLU A 143 7.07 0.20 -13.72
CA GLU A 143 6.84 1.63 -13.76
C GLU A 143 6.09 2.17 -12.53
N LEU A 144 6.21 3.47 -12.29
CA LEU A 144 5.38 4.22 -11.33
C LEU A 144 4.32 5.04 -12.07
N PRO A 145 3.10 5.16 -11.51
CA PRO A 145 2.06 5.98 -12.12
C PRO A 145 2.46 7.46 -12.05
N TRP A 146 2.17 8.21 -13.11
CA TRP A 146 2.50 9.64 -13.21
C TRP A 146 1.85 10.47 -12.11
N GLU A 147 0.71 10.00 -11.61
CA GLU A 147 -0.06 10.57 -10.51
C GLU A 147 0.71 10.58 -9.18
N PHE A 148 1.79 9.82 -9.02
CA PHE A 148 2.71 9.99 -7.88
C PHE A 148 3.39 11.36 -7.89
N GLY A 149 3.45 12.02 -9.05
CA GLY A 149 3.81 13.43 -9.16
C GLY A 149 2.92 14.33 -8.30
N ASP A 150 1.64 14.02 -8.07
CA ASP A 150 0.73 14.87 -7.30
C ASP A 150 0.89 14.71 -5.77
N LEU A 151 1.70 13.75 -5.31
CA LEU A 151 1.88 13.43 -3.90
C LEU A 151 2.92 14.35 -3.24
N THR A 152 2.60 15.64 -3.14
CA THR A 152 3.52 16.69 -2.65
C THR A 152 3.87 16.58 -1.16
N THR A 153 3.12 15.79 -0.39
CA THR A 153 3.37 15.51 1.04
C THR A 153 4.33 14.34 1.25
N MET A 154 4.64 13.57 0.19
CA MET A 154 5.45 12.36 0.29
C MET A 154 6.93 12.71 0.49
N THR A 155 7.48 12.28 1.62
CA THR A 155 8.88 12.50 2.01
C THR A 155 9.74 11.26 1.80
N VAL A 156 9.12 10.09 1.84
CA VAL A 156 9.81 8.80 1.68
C VAL A 156 9.02 7.95 0.70
N LEU A 157 9.70 7.57 -0.39
CA LEU A 157 9.27 6.59 -1.38
C LEU A 157 10.42 5.62 -1.56
N ASP A 158 10.27 4.40 -1.05
CA ASP A 158 11.21 3.31 -1.31
C ASP A 158 10.65 2.40 -2.40
N VAL A 159 11.36 2.33 -3.53
CA VAL A 159 11.05 1.47 -4.68
C VAL A 159 12.20 0.53 -5.00
N SER A 160 13.16 0.39 -4.08
CA SER A 160 14.33 -0.46 -4.26
C SER A 160 13.92 -1.92 -4.51
N HIS A 161 14.77 -2.68 -5.20
CA HIS A 161 14.50 -4.08 -5.51
C HIS A 161 13.19 -4.27 -6.31
N ASN A 162 12.97 -3.43 -7.31
CA ASN A 162 11.96 -3.60 -8.36
C ASN A 162 12.64 -3.53 -9.74
N PRO A 163 12.11 -4.20 -10.77
CA PRO A 163 12.60 -4.09 -12.14
C PRO A 163 12.17 -2.78 -12.84
N LEU A 164 12.26 -1.64 -12.14
CA LEU A 164 11.81 -0.34 -12.64
C LEU A 164 12.60 0.12 -13.86
N THR A 165 11.88 0.49 -14.91
CA THR A 165 12.40 1.20 -16.08
C THR A 165 11.97 2.67 -16.08
N LEU A 166 10.82 2.99 -15.45
CA LEU A 166 10.26 4.33 -15.37
C LEU A 166 9.83 4.66 -13.92
N PRO A 167 10.45 5.62 -13.22
CA PRO A 167 11.59 6.44 -13.65
C PRO A 167 12.89 5.63 -13.86
N PRO A 168 13.82 6.12 -14.68
CA PRO A 168 15.09 5.42 -14.90
C PRO A 168 15.96 5.44 -13.63
N ASN A 169 16.80 4.43 -13.47
CA ASN A 169 17.62 4.22 -12.27
C ASN A 169 18.42 5.45 -11.78
N PRO A 170 19.03 6.30 -12.65
CA PRO A 170 19.71 7.52 -12.20
C PRO A 170 18.80 8.54 -11.48
N VAL A 171 17.49 8.54 -11.78
CA VAL A 171 16.49 9.36 -11.09
C VAL A 171 16.13 8.72 -9.76
N VAL A 172 15.88 7.41 -9.76
CA VAL A 172 15.54 6.65 -8.54
C VAL A 172 16.63 6.78 -7.48
N MET A 173 17.90 6.69 -7.87
CA MET A 173 19.06 6.84 -6.99
C MET A 173 19.17 8.23 -6.32
N LYS A 174 18.57 9.27 -6.91
CA LYS A 174 18.55 10.62 -6.31
C LYS A 174 17.47 10.78 -5.24
N GLY A 175 16.62 9.77 -5.03
CA GLY A 175 15.62 9.72 -3.97
C GLY A 175 14.26 10.30 -4.35
N THR A 176 13.38 10.38 -3.35
CA THR A 176 11.94 10.64 -3.49
C THR A 176 11.61 11.94 -4.22
N GLU A 177 12.27 13.05 -3.88
CA GLU A 177 12.01 14.34 -4.52
C GLU A 177 12.35 14.30 -6.01
N ALA A 178 13.47 13.68 -6.40
CA ALA A 178 13.86 13.56 -7.80
C ALA A 178 12.85 12.72 -8.61
N ILE A 179 12.35 11.63 -8.01
CA ILE A 179 11.29 10.80 -8.60
C ILE A 179 10.02 11.64 -8.83
N ILE A 180 9.52 12.34 -7.81
CA ILE A 180 8.31 13.15 -7.90
C ILE A 180 8.45 14.23 -8.97
N GLN A 181 9.57 14.97 -8.99
CA GLN A 181 9.81 16.01 -9.98
C GLN A 181 9.91 15.46 -11.41
N TRP A 182 10.53 14.29 -11.57
CA TRP A 182 10.60 13.62 -12.87
C TRP A 182 9.21 13.22 -13.36
N LEU A 183 8.38 12.59 -12.51
CA LEU A 183 7.02 12.20 -12.87
C LEU A 183 6.17 13.42 -13.26
N LYS A 184 6.23 14.51 -12.48
CA LYS A 184 5.54 15.78 -12.81
C LYS A 184 5.96 16.35 -14.15
N LYS A 185 7.27 16.35 -14.43
CA LYS A 185 7.82 16.93 -15.67
C LYS A 185 7.35 16.16 -16.90
N PHE A 186 7.32 14.83 -16.81
CA PHE A 186 7.06 13.95 -17.96
C PHE A 186 5.62 13.43 -18.04
N GLU A 187 4.73 13.75 -17.09
CA GLU A 187 3.33 13.32 -17.06
C GLU A 187 2.59 13.53 -18.40
N LYS A 188 2.73 14.72 -19.01
CA LYS A 188 2.08 15.05 -20.29
C LYS A 188 2.57 14.21 -21.46
N GLU A 189 3.81 13.73 -21.40
CA GLU A 189 4.44 12.89 -22.41
C GLU A 189 4.10 11.42 -22.18
N GLY A 190 4.08 10.99 -20.92
CA GLY A 190 3.59 9.69 -20.45
C GLY A 190 2.15 9.39 -20.86
N ARG A 191 1.22 10.32 -20.57
CA ARG A 191 -0.20 10.20 -20.96
C ARG A 191 -0.43 10.16 -22.48
N LYS A 192 0.55 10.53 -23.28
CA LYS A 192 0.51 10.49 -24.75
C LYS A 192 1.24 9.28 -25.34
N GLY A 193 1.76 8.36 -24.51
CA GLY A 193 2.46 7.14 -24.95
C GLY A 193 3.83 7.37 -25.60
N LYS A 194 4.47 8.53 -25.39
CA LYS A 194 5.69 8.94 -26.10
C LYS A 194 7.01 8.55 -25.43
N VAL A 195 6.97 7.85 -24.29
CA VAL A 195 8.14 7.70 -23.39
C VAL A 195 9.11 6.60 -23.84
N SER A 196 8.73 5.73 -24.79
CA SER A 196 9.62 4.66 -25.31
C SER A 196 10.85 5.15 -26.08
N GLY A 197 10.94 6.44 -26.41
CA GLY A 197 12.05 7.06 -27.17
C GLY A 197 13.01 7.94 -26.35
N LEU A 198 12.84 8.04 -25.03
CA LEU A 198 13.79 8.73 -24.16
C LEU A 198 14.92 7.76 -23.79
N GLU A 199 15.78 7.46 -24.76
CA GLU A 199 17.10 6.91 -24.48
C GLU A 199 17.76 7.81 -23.44
N ILE A 200 18.19 7.18 -22.34
CA ILE A 200 18.92 7.81 -21.26
C ILE A 200 20.18 8.42 -21.89
N GLN A 201 20.12 9.69 -22.29
CA GLN A 201 21.31 10.49 -22.46
C GLN A 201 21.89 10.64 -21.06
N THR A 202 22.72 9.67 -20.69
CA THR A 202 23.67 9.82 -19.60
C THR A 202 24.42 11.11 -19.89
N GLU A 203 24.27 12.09 -19.02
CA GLU A 203 25.13 13.26 -18.95
C GLU A 203 26.56 12.79 -18.58
N GLU A 204 27.24 12.12 -19.51
CA GLU A 204 28.69 12.14 -19.62
C GLU A 204 29.05 13.25 -20.60
N LYS A 205 28.93 14.49 -20.13
CA LYS A 205 29.73 15.59 -20.69
C LYS A 205 30.49 16.27 -19.56
N ASP A 206 31.78 16.38 -19.82
CA ASP A 206 32.75 17.27 -19.20
C ASP A 206 33.52 16.78 -17.97
N LYS A 207 34.52 15.91 -18.25
CA LYS A 207 35.90 16.16 -17.80
C LYS A 207 36.86 15.95 -18.97
N LYS A 208 37.22 17.06 -19.63
CA LYS A 208 38.53 17.21 -20.28
C LYS A 208 39.61 17.32 -19.22
#